data_AF-A0A3A0A9H6-F1
#
_entry.id   AF-A0A3A0A9H6-F1
#
_cell.length_a   1.000
_cell.length_b   1.000
_cell.length_c   1.000
_cell.angle_alpha   90.00
_cell.angle_beta   90.00
_cell.angle_gamma   90.00
#
_symmetry.space_group_name_H-M   'P 1'
#
loop_
_entity.id
_entity.type
_entity.pdbx_description
1 polymer ?
#
loop_
_entity_poly.entity_id
_entity_poly.type
_entity_poly.pdbx_seq_one_letter_code
_entity_poly.pdbx_strand_id
1 'polypeptide(L)'
;SLSVPVEDVREVVGADELARVHAALAALPLPNLEEILEDHRALVAKRLKAAKAKVTRQLNDLSRQIAAAEDARHAHPCHLCERRKEHVNNQRHVAVLEKERTFVEGQLREELTAEEERIRGIISGIRNVLHRFNYLHRGYPTAKADLLADVFDTNGLVVCEMIDRGLVDSLAAPDLAEVFSWFAYDRDSRFANTFSLPNHLVLLRRRLEDLEHQVLATERANGLFISSGHNAGFYGATRAWCNGTPMVKIIEHIDLSEGDLVLTFNKTIDLMRQVREMLANVDPDRPLRETLARAERLVRRDIVEQSLTLGFLPIQVDDDDAAVGDEE
;
A
#
# COMPACT_ATOMS: atom_id res chain seq x y z
N SER A 1 38.71 -25.09 87.96
CA SER A 1 38.78 -23.77 87.30
C SER A 1 40.21 -23.31 87.40
N LEU A 2 40.99 -23.44 86.32
CA LEU A 2 42.34 -22.88 86.23
C LEU A 2 42.20 -21.46 85.67
N SER A 3 42.62 -20.46 86.45
CA SER A 3 42.51 -19.03 86.09
C SER A 3 43.73 -18.47 85.34
N VAL A 4 44.73 -19.31 85.05
CA VAL A 4 45.93 -18.95 84.27
C VAL A 4 46.33 -20.18 83.43
N PRO A 5 46.74 -20.04 82.15
CA PRO A 5 47.27 -21.15 81.37
C PRO A 5 48.52 -21.71 82.04
N VAL A 6 48.55 -23.02 82.27
CA VAL A 6 49.71 -23.72 82.84
C VAL A 6 50.57 -24.22 81.68
N GLU A 7 51.87 -23.91 81.69
CA GLU A 7 52.79 -24.33 80.62
C GLU A 7 53.02 -25.84 80.57
N ASP A 8 52.93 -26.53 81.71
CA ASP A 8 52.99 -27.99 81.79
C ASP A 8 51.78 -28.56 82.54
N VAL A 9 50.89 -29.24 81.81
CA VAL A 9 49.64 -29.83 82.32
C VAL A 9 49.91 -30.99 83.31
N ARG A 10 51.14 -31.52 83.35
CA ARG A 10 51.54 -32.63 84.23
C ARG A 10 51.56 -32.28 85.72
N GLU A 11 51.56 -30.98 86.07
CA GLU A 11 51.53 -30.54 87.47
C GLU A 11 50.12 -30.52 88.08
N VAL A 12 49.08 -30.52 87.23
CA VAL A 12 47.68 -30.35 87.66
C VAL A 12 46.87 -31.64 87.51
N VAL A 13 47.29 -32.54 86.63
CA VAL A 13 46.60 -33.79 86.31
C VAL A 13 47.47 -34.98 86.73
N GLY A 14 46.90 -35.88 87.54
CA GLY A 14 47.64 -37.05 88.03
C GLY A 14 48.12 -37.97 86.90
N ALA A 15 49.27 -38.64 87.09
CA ALA A 15 49.90 -39.48 86.07
C ALA A 15 48.97 -40.55 85.47
N ASP A 16 48.05 -41.10 86.28
CA ASP A 16 47.05 -42.09 85.85
C ASP A 16 45.97 -41.51 84.92
N GLU A 17 45.58 -40.26 85.15
CA GLU A 17 44.58 -39.57 84.33
C GLU A 17 45.21 -39.12 82.99
N LEU A 18 46.48 -38.71 83.03
CA LEU A 18 47.30 -38.43 81.84
C LEU A 18 47.56 -39.70 81.00
N ALA A 19 47.76 -40.85 81.63
CA ALA A 19 47.87 -42.14 80.96
C ALA A 19 46.54 -42.60 80.34
N ARG A 20 45.41 -42.38 81.02
CA ARG A 20 44.07 -42.62 80.45
C ARG A 20 43.79 -41.75 79.24
N VAL A 21 44.15 -40.47 79.29
CA VAL A 21 44.00 -39.55 78.15
C VAL A 21 44.88 -39.99 76.99
N HIS A 22 46.14 -40.37 77.21
CA HIS A 22 47.01 -40.90 76.14
C HIS A 22 46.51 -42.23 75.57
N ALA A 23 46.01 -43.15 76.41
CA ALA A 23 45.41 -44.40 75.95
C ALA A 23 44.13 -44.15 75.14
N ALA A 24 43.30 -43.19 75.55
CA ALA A 24 42.13 -42.75 74.79
C ALA A 24 42.52 -42.08 73.47
N LEU A 25 43.59 -41.28 73.45
CA LEU A 25 44.11 -40.62 72.25
C LEU A 25 44.70 -41.62 71.25
N ALA A 26 45.39 -42.65 71.74
CA ALA A 26 45.95 -43.73 70.92
C ALA A 26 44.86 -44.71 70.41
N ALA A 27 43.72 -44.81 71.11
CA ALA A 27 42.57 -45.60 70.69
C ALA A 27 41.63 -44.85 69.71
N LEU A 28 41.85 -43.56 69.47
CA LEU A 28 41.10 -42.81 68.45
C LEU A 28 41.50 -43.32 67.06
N PRO A 29 40.53 -43.66 66.19
CA PRO A 29 40.80 -44.00 64.80
C PRO A 29 41.17 -42.73 64.03
N LEU A 30 42.40 -42.26 64.21
CA LEU A 30 42.92 -41.11 63.48
C LEU A 30 43.19 -41.54 62.02
N PRO A 31 42.63 -40.83 61.03
CA PRO A 31 42.88 -41.14 59.63
C PRO A 31 44.35 -40.92 59.29
N ASN A 32 44.93 -41.83 58.50
CA ASN A 32 46.30 -41.70 58.03
C ASN A 32 46.40 -40.54 57.03
N LEU A 33 46.86 -39.39 57.52
CA LEU A 33 46.97 -38.17 56.70
C LEU A 33 47.95 -38.33 55.54
N GLU A 34 48.97 -39.19 55.67
CA GLU A 34 49.93 -39.47 54.59
C GLU A 34 49.25 -40.22 53.44
N GLU A 35 48.46 -41.24 53.77
CA GLU A 35 47.70 -42.04 52.79
C GLU A 35 46.65 -41.19 52.05
N ILE A 36 45.91 -40.33 52.78
CA ILE A 36 44.95 -39.39 52.17
C ILE A 36 45.64 -38.40 51.23
N LEU A 37 46.83 -37.93 51.60
CA LEU A 37 47.61 -36.98 50.81
C LEU A 37 48.19 -37.64 49.55
N GLU A 38 48.61 -38.90 49.63
CA GLU A 38 49.03 -39.70 48.47
C GLU A 38 47.88 -39.97 47.51
N ASP A 39 46.71 -40.36 48.02
CA ASP A 39 45.50 -40.57 47.22
C ASP A 39 45.05 -39.29 46.52
N HIS A 40 45.05 -38.16 47.25
CA HIS A 40 44.72 -36.86 46.67
C HIS A 40 45.72 -36.46 45.58
N ARG A 41 47.03 -36.65 45.81
CA ARG A 41 48.08 -36.41 44.80
C ARG A 41 47.89 -37.29 43.57
N ALA A 42 47.56 -38.57 43.74
CA ALA A 42 47.30 -39.49 42.64
C ALA A 42 46.06 -39.08 41.83
N LEU A 43 44.99 -38.65 42.49
CA LEU A 43 43.77 -38.17 41.84
C LEU A 43 43.99 -36.87 41.05
N VAL A 44 44.72 -35.91 41.63
CA VAL A 44 45.12 -34.66 40.94
C VAL A 44 46.01 -34.98 39.74
N ALA A 45 47.00 -35.87 39.90
CA ALA A 45 47.86 -36.30 38.79
C ALA A 45 47.07 -36.94 37.65
N LYS A 46 46.07 -37.80 37.96
CA LYS A 46 45.18 -38.42 36.97
C LYS A 46 44.34 -37.38 36.23
N ARG A 47 43.75 -36.40 36.94
CA ARG A 47 42.99 -35.29 36.36
C ARG A 47 43.86 -34.43 35.45
N LEU A 48 45.03 -34.02 35.91
CA LEU A 48 45.98 -33.21 35.13
C LEU A 48 46.48 -33.97 33.90
N LYS A 49 46.73 -35.29 34.00
CA LYS A 49 47.11 -36.14 32.87
C LYS A 49 46.01 -36.20 31.81
N ALA A 50 44.75 -36.36 32.22
CA ALA A 50 43.62 -36.36 31.30
C ALA A 50 43.39 -34.98 30.64
N ALA A 51 43.50 -33.90 31.41
CA ALA A 51 43.43 -32.54 30.91
C ALA A 51 44.57 -32.23 29.91
N LYS A 52 45.82 -32.61 30.25
CA LYS A 52 46.97 -32.49 29.35
C LYS A 52 46.75 -33.28 28.06
N ALA A 53 46.29 -34.52 28.14
CA ALA A 53 46.01 -35.33 26.95
C ALA A 53 44.93 -34.71 26.06
N LYS A 54 43.89 -34.10 26.64
CA LYS A 54 42.86 -33.37 25.90
C LYS A 54 43.44 -32.16 25.16
N VAL A 55 44.22 -31.33 25.87
CA VAL A 55 44.87 -30.15 25.29
C VAL A 55 45.85 -30.55 24.19
N THR A 56 46.67 -31.59 24.41
CA THR A 56 47.59 -32.11 23.38
C THR A 56 46.85 -32.58 22.14
N ARG A 57 45.70 -33.24 22.28
CA ARG A 57 44.87 -33.62 21.11
C ARG A 57 44.34 -32.41 20.37
N GLN A 58 43.83 -31.40 21.08
CA GLN A 58 43.34 -30.16 20.46
C GLN A 58 44.45 -29.41 19.74
N LEU A 59 45.64 -29.33 20.34
CA LEU A 59 46.82 -28.74 19.69
C LEU A 59 47.19 -29.48 18.42
N ASN A 60 47.28 -30.81 18.46
CA ASN A 60 47.59 -31.61 17.27
C ASN A 60 46.52 -31.45 16.18
N ASP A 61 45.25 -31.32 16.56
CA ASP A 61 44.17 -31.10 15.60
C ASP A 61 44.26 -29.73 14.94
N LEU A 62 44.44 -28.66 15.73
CA LEU A 62 44.65 -27.31 15.22
C LEU A 62 45.89 -27.23 14.33
N SER A 63 47.00 -27.87 14.72
CA SER A 63 48.21 -27.92 13.89
C SER A 63 47.95 -28.58 12.54
N ARG A 64 47.14 -29.66 12.49
CA ARG A 64 46.74 -30.27 11.22
C ARG A 64 45.85 -29.36 10.37
N GLN A 65 44.90 -28.65 11.00
CA GLN A 65 44.04 -27.70 10.29
C GLN A 65 44.84 -26.53 9.71
N ILE A 66 45.84 -26.03 10.44
CA ILE A 66 46.74 -24.97 9.97
C ILE A 66 47.55 -25.48 8.76
N ALA A 67 48.17 -26.64 8.87
CA ALA A 67 48.95 -27.22 7.76
C ALA A 67 48.08 -27.41 6.51
N ALA A 68 46.86 -27.93 6.66
CA ALA A 68 45.92 -28.08 5.56
C ALA A 68 45.52 -26.73 4.92
N ALA A 69 45.31 -25.68 5.73
CA ALA A 69 44.99 -24.35 5.24
C ALA A 69 46.19 -23.70 4.52
N GLU A 70 47.42 -23.94 5.01
CA GLU A 70 48.65 -23.48 4.37
C GLU A 70 48.87 -24.16 3.02
N ASP A 71 48.70 -25.48 2.94
CA ASP A 71 48.80 -26.24 1.69
C ASP A 71 47.75 -25.78 0.67
N ALA A 72 46.50 -25.59 1.11
CA ALA A 72 45.44 -25.06 0.25
C ALA A 72 45.74 -23.65 -0.26
N ARG A 73 46.36 -22.81 0.58
CA ARG A 73 46.80 -21.46 0.19
C ARG A 73 47.93 -21.51 -0.84
N HIS A 74 48.92 -22.39 -0.66
CA HIS A 74 50.04 -22.53 -1.60
C HIS A 74 49.59 -23.10 -2.96
N ALA A 75 48.63 -24.02 -2.96
CA ALA A 75 48.07 -24.61 -4.18
C ALA A 75 47.13 -23.66 -4.95
N HIS A 76 46.67 -22.56 -4.33
CA HIS A 76 45.70 -21.66 -4.95
C HIS A 76 46.33 -20.88 -6.13
N PRO A 77 45.69 -20.81 -7.32
CA PRO A 77 46.25 -20.16 -8.52
C PRO A 77 46.68 -18.69 -8.32
N CYS A 78 46.01 -17.99 -7.40
CA CYS A 78 46.29 -16.58 -7.07
C CYS A 78 47.42 -16.39 -6.01
N HIS A 79 48.04 -17.46 -5.49
CA HIS A 79 49.06 -17.35 -4.44
C HIS A 79 50.29 -16.55 -4.87
N LEU A 80 50.75 -16.79 -6.10
CA LEU A 80 51.90 -16.12 -6.73
C LEU A 80 51.50 -15.02 -7.72
N CYS A 81 50.21 -14.66 -7.79
CA CYS A 81 49.72 -13.69 -8.75
C CYS A 81 50.08 -12.25 -8.32
N GLU A 82 50.72 -11.49 -9.19
CA GLU A 82 51.09 -10.08 -8.95
C GLU A 82 49.87 -9.18 -8.71
N ARG A 83 48.75 -9.47 -9.40
CA ARG A 83 47.48 -8.74 -9.31
C ARG A 83 46.55 -9.29 -8.21
N ARG A 84 47.05 -10.10 -7.28
CA ARG A 84 46.25 -10.69 -6.19
C ARG A 84 45.42 -9.67 -5.42
N LYS A 85 45.99 -8.48 -5.12
CA LYS A 85 45.27 -7.41 -4.42
C LYS A 85 44.04 -6.94 -5.20
N GLU A 86 44.15 -6.81 -6.52
CA GLU A 86 43.04 -6.43 -7.39
C GLU A 86 41.96 -7.52 -7.45
N HIS A 87 42.36 -8.80 -7.58
CA HIS A 87 41.40 -9.91 -7.54
C HIS A 87 40.61 -9.95 -6.22
N VAL A 88 41.27 -9.76 -5.08
CA VAL A 88 40.61 -9.70 -3.76
C VAL A 88 39.66 -8.50 -3.67
N ASN A 89 40.07 -7.34 -4.17
CA ASN A 89 39.21 -6.15 -4.19
C ASN A 89 37.98 -6.37 -5.09
N ASN A 90 38.16 -6.97 -6.27
CA ASN A 90 37.06 -7.31 -7.17
C ASN A 90 36.11 -8.33 -6.53
N GLN A 91 36.63 -9.38 -5.86
CA GLN A 91 35.78 -10.33 -5.14
C GLN A 91 35.00 -9.67 -4.00
N ARG A 92 35.62 -8.75 -3.26
CA ARG A 92 34.92 -7.96 -2.24
C ARG A 92 33.83 -7.10 -2.87
N HIS A 93 34.13 -6.45 -3.99
CA HIS A 93 33.17 -5.62 -4.70
C HIS A 93 31.99 -6.46 -5.23
N VAL A 94 32.25 -7.61 -5.84
CA VAL A 94 31.20 -8.56 -6.26
C VAL A 94 30.35 -8.99 -5.08
N ALA A 95 30.95 -9.35 -3.95
CA ALA A 95 30.20 -9.74 -2.76
C ALA A 95 29.33 -8.60 -2.18
N VAL A 96 29.76 -7.34 -2.32
CA VAL A 96 28.96 -6.17 -1.97
C VAL A 96 27.81 -6.00 -2.94
N LEU A 97 28.09 -6.01 -4.26
CA LEU A 97 27.08 -5.90 -5.30
C LEU A 97 26.04 -7.02 -5.26
N GLU A 98 26.44 -8.25 -4.91
CA GLU A 98 25.52 -9.37 -4.71
C GLU A 98 24.58 -9.13 -3.52
N LYS A 99 25.09 -8.58 -2.41
CA LYS A 99 24.25 -8.19 -1.26
C LYS A 99 23.29 -7.07 -1.64
N GLU A 100 23.75 -6.04 -2.33
CA GLU A 100 22.90 -4.95 -2.82
C GLU A 100 21.84 -5.45 -3.79
N ARG A 101 22.22 -6.31 -4.74
CA ARG A 101 21.29 -6.96 -5.67
C ARG A 101 20.22 -7.75 -4.92
N THR A 102 20.61 -8.63 -3.99
CA THR A 102 19.64 -9.43 -3.23
C THR A 102 18.71 -8.57 -2.38
N PHE A 103 19.22 -7.46 -1.83
CA PHE A 103 18.42 -6.48 -1.09
C PHE A 103 17.37 -5.81 -2.00
N VAL A 104 17.80 -5.24 -3.13
CA VAL A 104 16.90 -4.56 -4.09
C VAL A 104 15.90 -5.55 -4.70
N GLU A 105 16.33 -6.77 -5.03
CA GLU A 105 15.40 -7.81 -5.49
C GLU A 105 14.38 -8.21 -4.42
N GLY A 106 14.74 -8.16 -3.14
CA GLY A 106 13.82 -8.35 -2.02
C GLY A 106 12.75 -7.27 -2.01
N GLN A 107 13.15 -6.01 -2.05
CA GLN A 107 12.24 -4.86 -2.10
C GLN A 107 11.30 -4.92 -3.30
N LEU A 108 11.82 -5.21 -4.49
CA LEU A 108 10.99 -5.33 -5.69
C LEU A 108 9.92 -6.43 -5.55
N ARG A 109 10.26 -7.58 -4.96
CA ARG A 109 9.28 -8.66 -4.73
C ARG A 109 8.20 -8.25 -3.74
N GLU A 110 8.56 -7.53 -2.69
CA GLU A 110 7.60 -7.01 -1.71
C GLU A 110 6.64 -5.99 -2.35
N GLU A 111 7.17 -5.04 -3.12
CA GLU A 111 6.36 -4.06 -3.86
C GLU A 111 5.42 -4.72 -4.88
N LEU A 112 5.90 -5.71 -5.64
CA LEU A 112 5.07 -6.47 -6.57
C LEU A 112 3.95 -7.22 -5.85
N THR A 113 4.23 -7.81 -4.69
CA THR A 113 3.22 -8.52 -3.89
C THR A 113 2.16 -7.54 -3.37
N ALA A 114 2.60 -6.38 -2.86
CA ALA A 114 1.69 -5.33 -2.40
C ALA A 114 0.83 -4.76 -3.54
N GLU A 115 1.40 -4.58 -4.73
CA GLU A 115 0.68 -4.20 -5.95
C GLU A 115 -0.40 -5.22 -6.31
N GLU A 116 -0.05 -6.50 -6.35
CA GLU A 116 -1.01 -7.57 -6.64
C GLU A 116 -2.15 -7.60 -5.61
N GLU A 117 -1.84 -7.49 -4.32
CA GLU A 117 -2.85 -7.45 -3.27
C GLU A 117 -3.78 -6.25 -3.40
N ARG A 118 -3.23 -5.07 -3.73
CA ARG A 118 -4.02 -3.87 -3.96
C ARG A 118 -4.96 -4.03 -5.16
N ILE A 119 -4.47 -4.55 -6.29
CA ILE A 119 -5.28 -4.80 -7.49
C ILE A 119 -6.39 -5.81 -7.17
N ARG A 120 -6.09 -6.90 -6.46
CA ARG A 120 -7.10 -7.89 -6.02
C ARG A 120 -8.15 -7.26 -5.11
N GLY A 121 -7.72 -6.36 -4.23
CA GLY A 121 -8.59 -5.55 -3.37
C GLY A 121 -9.56 -4.68 -4.19
N ILE A 122 -9.03 -3.93 -5.16
CA ILE A 122 -9.83 -3.08 -6.06
C ILE A 122 -10.84 -3.91 -6.84
N ILE A 123 -10.43 -5.01 -7.49
CA ILE A 123 -11.33 -5.87 -8.26
C ILE A 123 -12.44 -6.46 -7.36
N SER A 124 -12.08 -6.91 -6.16
CA SER A 124 -13.04 -7.43 -5.19
C SER A 124 -14.03 -6.34 -4.74
N GLY A 125 -13.53 -5.12 -4.50
CA GLY A 125 -14.35 -3.97 -4.17
C GLY A 125 -15.34 -3.63 -5.29
N ILE A 126 -14.89 -3.60 -6.54
CA ILE A 126 -15.73 -3.29 -7.71
C ILE A 126 -16.84 -4.34 -7.82
N ARG A 127 -16.48 -5.63 -7.72
CA ARG A 127 -17.45 -6.73 -7.74
C ARG A 127 -18.51 -6.59 -6.65
N ASN A 128 -18.12 -6.20 -5.43
CA ASN A 128 -19.06 -6.02 -4.32
C ASN A 128 -20.02 -4.84 -4.55
N VAL A 129 -19.51 -3.72 -5.07
CA VAL A 129 -20.34 -2.56 -5.45
C VAL A 129 -21.34 -2.98 -6.54
N LEU A 130 -20.88 -3.64 -7.60
CA LEU A 130 -21.75 -4.11 -8.68
C LEU A 130 -22.78 -5.16 -8.20
N HIS A 131 -22.44 -5.99 -7.22
CA HIS A 131 -23.41 -6.86 -6.55
C HIS A 131 -24.47 -6.07 -5.77
N ARG A 132 -24.08 -5.02 -5.05
CA ARG A 132 -25.00 -4.19 -4.26
C ARG A 132 -26.06 -3.51 -5.13
N PHE A 133 -25.68 -3.04 -6.32
CA PHE A 133 -26.58 -2.39 -7.27
C PHE A 133 -27.22 -3.34 -8.30
N ASN A 134 -27.06 -4.66 -8.09
CA ASN A 134 -27.66 -5.70 -8.92
C ASN A 134 -27.18 -5.71 -10.39
N TYR A 135 -25.98 -5.20 -10.68
CA TYR A 135 -25.33 -5.38 -11.98
C TYR A 135 -24.71 -6.79 -12.09
N LEU A 136 -24.25 -7.35 -10.96
CA LEU A 136 -23.76 -8.73 -10.88
C LEU A 136 -24.63 -9.58 -9.95
N HIS A 137 -24.83 -10.85 -10.31
CA HIS A 137 -25.44 -11.87 -9.45
C HIS A 137 -24.59 -13.15 -9.46
N ARG A 138 -24.11 -13.59 -8.28
CA ARG A 138 -23.24 -14.78 -8.14
C ARG A 138 -22.02 -14.78 -9.09
N GLY A 139 -21.42 -13.63 -9.32
CA GLY A 139 -20.28 -13.43 -10.23
C GLY A 139 -20.64 -13.31 -11.72
N TYR A 140 -21.91 -13.42 -12.11
CA TYR A 140 -22.35 -13.29 -13.50
C TYR A 140 -23.02 -11.93 -13.75
N PRO A 141 -22.83 -11.31 -14.92
CA PRO A 141 -23.56 -10.10 -15.31
C PRO A 141 -25.06 -10.38 -15.41
N THR A 142 -25.85 -9.44 -14.90
CA THR A 142 -27.31 -9.43 -15.06
C THR A 142 -27.69 -8.65 -16.32
N ALA A 143 -28.97 -8.64 -16.72
CA ALA A 143 -29.44 -7.78 -17.81
C ALA A 143 -29.20 -6.27 -17.54
N LYS A 144 -29.09 -5.86 -16.26
CA LYS A 144 -28.77 -4.49 -15.88
C LYS A 144 -27.29 -4.14 -16.16
N ALA A 145 -26.41 -5.15 -16.22
CA ALA A 145 -24.98 -4.97 -16.56
C ALA A 145 -24.80 -4.24 -17.90
N ASP A 146 -25.68 -4.51 -18.86
CA ASP A 146 -25.62 -3.93 -20.20
C ASP A 146 -25.83 -2.40 -20.19
N LEU A 147 -26.53 -1.85 -19.18
CA LEU A 147 -26.66 -0.39 -19.02
C LEU A 147 -25.31 0.29 -18.71
N LEU A 148 -24.43 -0.40 -17.98
CA LEU A 148 -23.15 0.18 -17.55
C LEU A 148 -22.03 -0.06 -18.57
N ALA A 149 -22.16 -1.08 -19.43
CA ALA A 149 -21.11 -1.51 -20.36
C ALA A 149 -20.71 -0.43 -21.38
N ASP A 150 -21.65 0.43 -21.78
CA ASP A 150 -21.48 1.42 -22.85
C ASP A 150 -21.30 2.87 -22.32
N VAL A 151 -21.25 3.07 -20.99
CA VAL A 151 -21.09 4.40 -20.37
C VAL A 151 -19.70 4.52 -19.74
N PHE A 152 -18.84 5.32 -20.38
CA PHE A 152 -17.45 5.56 -20.01
C PHE A 152 -17.30 6.92 -19.33
N ASP A 153 -17.68 6.96 -18.05
CA ASP A 153 -17.56 8.15 -17.21
C ASP A 153 -17.24 7.75 -15.76
N THR A 154 -16.52 8.61 -15.04
CA THR A 154 -16.19 8.42 -13.62
C THR A 154 -17.44 8.27 -12.75
N ASN A 155 -18.52 8.96 -13.13
CA ASN A 155 -19.84 8.89 -12.50
C ASN A 155 -20.80 7.96 -13.26
N GLY A 156 -20.29 7.09 -14.13
CA GLY A 156 -21.08 6.20 -14.97
C GLY A 156 -22.09 5.36 -14.19
N LEU A 157 -21.71 4.86 -13.01
CA LEU A 157 -22.64 4.11 -12.14
C LEU A 157 -23.81 4.97 -11.64
N VAL A 158 -23.55 6.22 -11.24
CA VAL A 158 -24.60 7.16 -10.80
C VAL A 158 -25.53 7.51 -11.97
N VAL A 159 -24.95 7.77 -13.14
CA VAL A 159 -25.72 8.06 -14.37
C VAL A 159 -26.58 6.86 -14.76
N CYS A 160 -26.04 5.64 -14.74
CA CYS A 160 -26.80 4.43 -15.05
C CYS A 160 -27.92 4.19 -14.04
N GLU A 161 -27.68 4.37 -12.75
CA GLU A 161 -28.72 4.28 -11.72
C GLU A 161 -29.81 5.34 -11.87
N MET A 162 -29.45 6.56 -12.26
CA MET A 162 -30.40 7.64 -12.55
C MET A 162 -31.34 7.25 -13.69
N ILE A 163 -30.80 6.61 -14.73
CA ILE A 163 -31.55 6.13 -15.90
C ILE A 163 -32.38 4.90 -15.54
N ASP A 164 -31.82 3.90 -14.86
CA ASP A 164 -32.52 2.68 -14.43
C ASP A 164 -33.75 3.01 -13.55
N ARG A 165 -33.62 4.00 -12.64
CA ARG A 165 -34.70 4.46 -11.77
C ARG A 165 -35.71 5.39 -12.46
N GLY A 166 -35.49 5.74 -13.73
CA GLY A 166 -36.38 6.62 -14.50
C GLY A 166 -36.48 8.05 -13.98
N LEU A 167 -35.45 8.55 -13.29
CA LEU A 167 -35.51 9.88 -12.63
C LEU A 167 -35.59 11.04 -13.63
N VAL A 168 -35.16 10.81 -14.87
CA VAL A 168 -35.06 11.82 -15.93
C VAL A 168 -36.03 11.60 -17.09
N ASP A 169 -36.88 10.56 -17.04
CA ASP A 169 -37.73 10.17 -18.17
C ASP A 169 -38.77 11.25 -18.55
N SER A 170 -39.21 12.05 -17.59
CA SER A 170 -40.21 13.10 -17.79
C SER A 170 -39.63 14.49 -18.09
N LEU A 171 -38.31 14.61 -18.21
CA LEU A 171 -37.67 15.92 -18.41
C LEU A 171 -37.78 16.39 -19.87
N ALA A 172 -37.91 17.71 -20.04
CA ALA A 172 -37.76 18.34 -21.34
C ALA A 172 -36.27 18.34 -21.77
N ALA A 173 -36.01 18.41 -23.08
CA ALA A 173 -34.65 18.36 -23.61
C ALA A 173 -33.66 19.38 -22.99
N PRO A 174 -34.00 20.66 -22.74
CA PRO A 174 -33.11 21.61 -22.05
C PRO A 174 -32.79 21.22 -20.61
N ASP A 175 -33.78 20.67 -19.91
CA ASP A 175 -33.66 20.23 -18.51
C ASP A 175 -32.83 18.95 -18.42
N LEU A 176 -32.94 18.07 -19.41
CA LEU A 176 -32.14 16.86 -19.51
C LEU A 176 -30.66 17.20 -19.72
N ALA A 177 -30.36 18.08 -20.68
CA ALA A 177 -28.98 18.54 -20.93
C ALA A 177 -28.35 19.16 -19.67
N GLU A 178 -29.13 19.92 -18.91
CA GLU A 178 -28.70 20.52 -17.65
C GLU A 178 -28.35 19.47 -16.58
N VAL A 179 -29.13 18.40 -16.44
CA VAL A 179 -28.82 17.34 -15.48
C VAL A 179 -27.52 16.63 -15.84
N PHE A 180 -27.30 16.33 -17.12
CA PHE A 180 -26.08 15.68 -17.59
C PHE A 180 -24.83 16.56 -17.40
N SER A 181 -24.97 17.88 -17.50
CA SER A 181 -23.83 18.77 -17.35
C SER A 181 -23.31 18.90 -15.92
N TRP A 182 -24.13 18.55 -14.92
CA TRP A 182 -23.68 18.45 -13.52
C TRP A 182 -22.62 17.36 -13.33
N PHE A 183 -22.63 16.32 -14.16
CA PHE A 183 -21.64 15.24 -14.14
C PHE A 183 -20.49 15.48 -15.11
N ALA A 184 -20.69 16.30 -16.15
CA ALA A 184 -19.68 16.59 -17.17
C ALA A 184 -18.62 17.60 -16.72
N TYR A 185 -18.94 18.45 -15.73
CA TYR A 185 -17.98 19.40 -15.15
C TYR A 185 -17.16 18.70 -14.05
N ASP A 186 -15.93 18.34 -14.38
CA ASP A 186 -15.02 17.54 -13.53
C ASP A 186 -13.83 18.34 -12.97
N ARG A 187 -13.85 19.68 -13.11
CA ARG A 187 -12.76 20.53 -12.61
C ARG A 187 -12.97 20.91 -11.15
N ASP A 188 -11.87 20.92 -10.40
CA ASP A 188 -11.85 21.31 -8.98
C ASP A 188 -11.55 22.81 -8.79
N SER A 189 -12.21 23.66 -9.58
CA SER A 189 -12.12 25.11 -9.41
C SER A 189 -13.38 25.65 -8.73
N ARG A 190 -13.18 26.59 -7.81
CA ARG A 190 -14.27 27.36 -7.21
C ARG A 190 -14.56 28.55 -8.10
N PHE A 191 -15.82 28.76 -8.42
CA PHE A 191 -16.29 29.89 -9.21
C PHE A 191 -17.61 30.39 -8.65
N ALA A 192 -17.92 31.67 -8.88
CA ALA A 192 -19.22 32.23 -8.55
C ALA A 192 -20.25 31.80 -9.61
N ASN A 193 -21.43 31.40 -9.18
CA ASN A 193 -22.55 31.09 -10.06
C ASN A 193 -23.83 31.75 -9.55
N THR A 194 -24.43 32.59 -10.38
CA THR A 194 -25.64 33.38 -10.05
C THR A 194 -26.91 32.87 -10.74
N PHE A 195 -26.85 31.75 -11.47
CA PHE A 195 -28.03 31.15 -12.05
C PHE A 195 -29.05 30.71 -10.97
N SER A 196 -30.28 30.46 -11.40
CA SER A 196 -31.30 29.84 -10.54
C SER A 196 -31.90 28.65 -11.27
N LEU A 197 -31.97 27.53 -10.56
CA LEU A 197 -32.61 26.32 -11.06
C LEU A 197 -34.13 26.38 -10.82
N PRO A 198 -34.95 25.98 -11.80
CA PRO A 198 -36.36 25.73 -11.58
C PRO A 198 -36.60 24.75 -10.41
N ASN A 199 -37.71 24.91 -9.69
CA ASN A 199 -38.04 24.10 -8.50
C ASN A 199 -38.01 22.59 -8.77
N HIS A 200 -38.45 22.13 -9.95
CA HIS A 200 -38.43 20.71 -10.27
C HIS A 200 -37.01 20.16 -10.44
N LEU A 201 -36.06 20.96 -10.96
CA LEU A 201 -34.66 20.58 -11.03
C LEU A 201 -33.98 20.62 -9.67
N VAL A 202 -34.35 21.54 -8.79
CA VAL A 202 -33.87 21.56 -7.40
C VAL A 202 -34.31 20.29 -6.65
N LEU A 203 -35.57 19.88 -6.82
CA LEU A 203 -36.09 18.64 -6.21
C LEU A 203 -35.43 17.40 -6.81
N LEU A 204 -35.19 17.38 -8.12
CA LEU A 204 -34.48 16.29 -8.78
C LEU A 204 -33.03 16.19 -8.30
N ARG A 205 -32.31 17.31 -8.19
CA ARG A 205 -30.94 17.36 -7.69
C ARG A 205 -30.82 16.72 -6.30
N ARG A 206 -31.73 17.04 -5.38
CA ARG A 206 -31.74 16.41 -4.04
C ARG A 206 -31.91 14.89 -4.10
N ARG A 207 -32.75 14.38 -5.00
CA ARG A 207 -32.92 12.93 -5.20
C ARG A 207 -31.67 12.29 -5.80
N LEU A 208 -30.97 13.01 -6.68
CA LEU A 208 -29.70 12.56 -7.24
C LEU A 208 -28.58 12.57 -6.20
N GLU A 209 -28.52 13.59 -5.34
CA GLU A 209 -27.62 13.62 -4.18
C GLU A 209 -27.82 12.41 -3.26
N ASP A 210 -29.07 12.02 -2.99
CA ASP A 210 -29.36 10.81 -2.20
C ASP A 210 -28.86 9.52 -2.88
N LEU A 211 -29.02 9.42 -4.20
CA LEU A 211 -28.52 8.31 -5.01
C LEU A 211 -26.98 8.28 -5.02
N GLU A 212 -26.37 9.43 -5.27
CA GLU A 212 -24.93 9.62 -5.29
C GLU A 212 -24.30 9.24 -3.95
N HIS A 213 -24.86 9.71 -2.84
CA HIS A 213 -24.40 9.34 -1.50
C HIS A 213 -24.47 7.82 -1.27
N GLN A 214 -25.50 7.14 -1.78
CA GLN A 214 -25.59 5.68 -1.67
C GLN A 214 -24.47 4.98 -2.45
N VAL A 215 -24.16 5.45 -3.66
CA VAL A 215 -23.07 4.92 -4.49
C VAL A 215 -21.72 5.16 -3.81
N LEU A 216 -21.41 6.42 -3.49
CA LEU A 216 -20.15 6.80 -2.84
C LEU A 216 -19.94 6.11 -1.50
N ALA A 217 -20.97 5.98 -0.67
CA ALA A 217 -20.86 5.26 0.59
C ALA A 217 -20.58 3.76 0.39
N THR A 218 -21.18 3.16 -0.64
CA THR A 218 -20.93 1.74 -0.99
C THR A 218 -19.53 1.55 -1.52
N GLU A 219 -19.03 2.46 -2.36
CA GLU A 219 -17.65 2.45 -2.87
C GLU A 219 -16.64 2.56 -1.72
N ARG A 220 -16.80 3.57 -0.85
CA ARG A 220 -15.91 3.78 0.30
C ARG A 220 -15.91 2.59 1.27
N ALA A 221 -17.07 1.98 1.51
CA ALA A 221 -17.18 0.77 2.34
C ALA A 221 -16.41 -0.43 1.75
N ASN A 222 -16.09 -0.39 0.45
CA ASN A 222 -15.31 -1.40 -0.26
C ASN A 222 -13.89 -0.91 -0.63
N GLY A 223 -13.42 0.20 -0.06
CA GLY A 223 -12.08 0.75 -0.30
C GLY A 223 -11.90 1.36 -1.69
N LEU A 224 -13.00 1.77 -2.34
CA LEU A 224 -12.99 2.40 -3.65
C LEU A 224 -13.29 3.89 -3.56
N PHE A 225 -12.68 4.65 -4.47
CA PHE A 225 -12.85 6.09 -4.64
C PHE A 225 -12.91 6.38 -6.14
N ILE A 226 -13.90 5.79 -6.82
CA ILE A 226 -14.01 5.89 -8.27
C ILE A 226 -14.87 7.10 -8.60
N SER A 227 -16.15 7.11 -8.20
CA SER A 227 -17.04 8.22 -8.50
C SER A 227 -16.69 9.48 -7.70
N SER A 228 -16.75 10.62 -8.38
CA SER A 228 -16.53 11.95 -7.79
C SER A 228 -17.82 12.57 -7.25
N GLY A 229 -18.95 12.17 -7.81
CA GLY A 229 -20.21 12.88 -7.65
C GLY A 229 -20.39 14.02 -8.64
N HIS A 230 -21.56 14.65 -8.61
CA HIS A 230 -21.84 15.81 -9.45
C HIS A 230 -21.20 17.09 -8.90
N ASN A 231 -20.90 18.06 -9.77
CA ASN A 231 -20.43 19.36 -9.33
C ASN A 231 -21.61 20.21 -8.84
N ALA A 232 -21.62 20.52 -7.54
CA ALA A 232 -22.68 21.30 -6.91
C ALA A 232 -22.74 22.76 -7.41
N GLY A 233 -21.61 23.34 -7.83
CA GLY A 233 -21.47 24.72 -8.29
C GLY A 233 -21.83 24.94 -9.76
N PHE A 234 -21.74 23.89 -10.60
CA PHE A 234 -22.09 23.98 -12.01
C PHE A 234 -23.59 23.75 -12.21
N TYR A 235 -24.32 24.83 -12.53
CA TYR A 235 -25.76 24.78 -12.81
C TYR A 235 -26.26 25.96 -13.61
N GLY A 236 -27.41 25.79 -14.27
CA GLY A 236 -28.17 26.77 -15.02
C GLY A 236 -27.58 27.14 -16.38
N ALA A 237 -26.26 27.12 -16.52
CA ALA A 237 -25.56 27.52 -17.73
C ALA A 237 -25.96 26.67 -18.96
N THR A 238 -26.05 25.35 -18.82
CA THR A 238 -26.39 24.45 -19.95
C THR A 238 -27.84 24.61 -20.36
N ARG A 239 -28.73 24.74 -19.38
CA ARG A 239 -30.15 25.03 -19.61
C ARG A 239 -30.35 26.37 -20.32
N ALA A 240 -29.67 27.43 -19.87
CA ALA A 240 -29.73 28.74 -20.48
C ALA A 240 -29.23 28.68 -21.93
N TRP A 241 -28.13 27.97 -22.16
CA TRP A 241 -27.59 27.72 -23.50
C TRP A 241 -28.60 27.00 -24.40
N CYS A 242 -29.24 25.92 -23.92
CA CYS A 242 -30.25 25.18 -24.68
C CYS A 242 -31.50 26.01 -25.00
N ASN A 243 -31.80 27.05 -24.18
CA ASN A 243 -32.91 27.98 -24.41
C ASN A 243 -32.53 29.18 -25.29
N GLY A 244 -31.31 29.20 -25.86
CA GLY A 244 -30.86 30.23 -26.80
C GLY A 244 -30.18 31.45 -26.17
N THR A 245 -29.85 31.43 -24.88
CA THR A 245 -29.07 32.52 -24.26
C THR A 245 -27.66 32.59 -24.86
N PRO A 246 -27.19 33.75 -25.37
CA PRO A 246 -25.86 33.84 -25.98
C PRO A 246 -24.74 33.61 -24.94
N MET A 247 -23.60 33.08 -25.39
CA MET A 247 -22.48 32.67 -24.51
C MET A 247 -21.99 33.81 -23.62
N VAL A 248 -21.88 35.01 -24.19
CA VAL A 248 -21.49 36.24 -23.47
C VAL A 248 -22.37 36.48 -22.24
N LYS A 249 -23.69 36.22 -22.34
CA LYS A 249 -24.62 36.36 -21.21
C LYS A 249 -24.50 35.25 -20.20
N ILE A 250 -24.04 34.07 -20.59
CA ILE A 250 -23.82 32.96 -19.66
C ILE A 250 -22.60 33.26 -18.79
N ILE A 251 -21.50 33.69 -19.40
CA ILE A 251 -20.25 34.05 -18.70
C ILE A 251 -20.45 35.22 -17.72
N GLU A 252 -21.36 36.15 -18.00
CA GLU A 252 -21.74 37.20 -17.04
C GLU A 252 -22.35 36.62 -15.74
N HIS A 253 -22.93 35.43 -15.77
CA HIS A 253 -23.61 34.79 -14.64
C HIS A 253 -22.79 33.71 -13.93
N ILE A 254 -21.80 33.14 -14.61
CA ILE A 254 -20.93 32.09 -14.09
C ILE A 254 -19.47 32.48 -14.36
N ASP A 255 -18.67 32.56 -13.30
CA ASP A 255 -17.27 33.00 -13.35
C ASP A 255 -16.36 31.89 -13.90
N LEU A 256 -16.64 31.48 -15.13
CA LEU A 256 -15.91 30.47 -15.89
C LEU A 256 -15.50 31.05 -17.24
N SER A 257 -14.36 30.61 -17.75
CA SER A 257 -13.92 30.99 -19.09
C SER A 257 -14.83 30.38 -20.15
N GLU A 258 -14.90 31.04 -21.32
CA GLU A 258 -15.62 30.51 -22.47
C GLU A 258 -15.12 29.10 -22.87
N GLY A 259 -13.80 28.89 -22.82
CA GLY A 259 -13.19 27.59 -23.11
C GLY A 259 -13.67 26.49 -22.17
N ASP A 260 -13.80 26.78 -20.88
CA ASP A 260 -14.25 25.80 -19.89
C ASP A 260 -15.72 25.43 -20.09
N LEU A 261 -16.56 26.41 -20.43
CA LEU A 261 -17.97 26.17 -20.77
C LEU A 261 -18.10 25.32 -22.03
N VAL A 262 -17.35 25.63 -23.09
CA VAL A 262 -17.37 24.86 -24.34
C VAL A 262 -16.90 23.42 -24.11
N LEU A 263 -15.82 23.22 -23.34
CA LEU A 263 -15.34 21.88 -22.98
C LEU A 263 -16.39 21.10 -22.18
N THR A 264 -17.05 21.76 -21.22
CA THR A 264 -18.11 21.14 -20.42
C THR A 264 -19.33 20.77 -21.28
N PHE A 265 -19.73 21.63 -22.21
CA PHE A 265 -20.82 21.35 -23.15
C PHE A 265 -20.47 20.19 -24.10
N ASN A 266 -19.23 20.10 -24.58
CA ASN A 266 -18.76 18.96 -25.38
C ASN A 266 -18.81 17.65 -24.58
N LYS A 267 -18.28 17.63 -23.35
CA LYS A 267 -18.39 16.47 -22.45
C LYS A 267 -19.85 16.09 -22.17
N THR A 268 -20.73 17.08 -21.98
CA THR A 268 -22.17 16.85 -21.78
C THR A 268 -22.80 16.18 -23.01
N ILE A 269 -22.44 16.62 -24.22
CA ILE A 269 -22.91 16.01 -25.47
C ILE A 269 -22.42 14.56 -25.56
N ASP A 270 -21.16 14.31 -25.24
CA ASP A 270 -20.60 12.95 -25.28
C ASP A 270 -21.25 12.02 -24.28
N LEU A 271 -21.49 12.47 -23.05
CA LEU A 271 -22.16 11.67 -22.03
C LEU A 271 -23.62 11.35 -22.43
N MET A 272 -24.37 12.33 -22.95
CA MET A 272 -25.71 12.09 -23.49
C MET A 272 -25.69 11.12 -24.68
N ARG A 273 -24.69 11.22 -25.56
CA ARG A 273 -24.51 10.32 -26.70
C ARG A 273 -24.24 8.89 -26.24
N GLN A 274 -23.33 8.68 -25.28
CA GLN A 274 -23.05 7.36 -24.71
C GLN A 274 -24.31 6.73 -24.09
N VAL A 275 -25.08 7.50 -23.31
CA VAL A 275 -26.35 7.00 -22.74
C VAL A 275 -27.36 6.67 -23.84
N ARG A 276 -27.44 7.47 -24.91
CA ARG A 276 -28.34 7.19 -26.03
C ARG A 276 -27.95 5.93 -26.81
N GLU A 277 -26.66 5.69 -26.98
CA GLU A 277 -26.08 4.48 -27.61
C GLU A 277 -26.33 3.25 -26.74
N MET A 278 -26.06 3.35 -25.44
CA MET A 278 -26.40 2.33 -24.45
C MET A 278 -27.88 1.94 -24.49
N LEU A 279 -28.79 2.93 -24.49
CA LEU A 279 -30.23 2.67 -24.58
C LEU A 279 -30.61 2.06 -25.93
N ALA A 280 -29.86 2.29 -27.01
CA ALA A 280 -30.11 1.64 -28.29
C ALA A 280 -29.90 0.12 -28.23
N ASN A 281 -29.04 -0.35 -27.32
CA ASN A 281 -28.74 -1.76 -27.13
C ASN A 281 -29.69 -2.40 -26.10
N VAL A 282 -29.96 -1.71 -25.00
CA VAL A 282 -30.69 -2.28 -23.85
C VAL A 282 -32.21 -2.08 -23.94
N ASP A 283 -32.66 -0.89 -24.33
CA ASP A 283 -34.09 -0.53 -24.41
C ASP A 283 -34.37 0.43 -25.58
N PRO A 284 -34.44 -0.11 -26.81
CA PRO A 284 -34.51 0.70 -28.02
C PRO A 284 -35.78 1.56 -28.11
N ASP A 285 -36.87 1.13 -27.49
CA ASP A 285 -38.17 1.80 -27.59
C ASP A 285 -38.36 2.87 -26.49
N ARG A 286 -37.36 3.07 -25.62
CA ARG A 286 -37.45 4.06 -24.54
C ARG A 286 -37.55 5.48 -25.10
N PRO A 287 -38.63 6.25 -24.77
CA PRO A 287 -38.81 7.62 -25.26
C PRO A 287 -37.65 8.58 -24.94
N LEU A 288 -36.91 8.29 -23.86
CA LEU A 288 -35.75 9.05 -23.43
C LEU A 288 -34.69 9.19 -24.55
N ARG A 289 -34.56 8.21 -25.45
CA ARG A 289 -33.62 8.27 -26.58
C ARG A 289 -33.89 9.45 -27.50
N GLU A 290 -35.16 9.73 -27.80
CA GLU A 290 -35.52 10.89 -28.61
C GLU A 290 -35.26 12.20 -27.89
N THR A 291 -35.55 12.26 -26.59
CA THR A 291 -35.32 13.44 -25.75
C THR A 291 -33.83 13.75 -25.65
N LEU A 292 -32.97 12.73 -25.47
CA LEU A 292 -31.51 12.84 -25.52
C LEU A 292 -31.04 13.38 -26.88
N ALA A 293 -31.53 12.82 -27.99
CA ALA A 293 -31.17 13.30 -29.31
C ALA A 293 -31.60 14.76 -29.56
N ARG A 294 -32.74 15.20 -29.01
CA ARG A 294 -33.18 16.60 -29.04
C ARG A 294 -32.28 17.48 -28.17
N ALA A 295 -31.92 17.02 -26.96
CA ALA A 295 -31.03 17.73 -26.05
C ALA A 295 -29.63 17.94 -26.66
N GLU A 296 -29.04 16.90 -27.26
CA GLU A 296 -27.78 16.99 -28.01
C GLU A 296 -27.82 18.09 -29.08
N ARG A 297 -28.90 18.16 -29.88
CA ARG A 297 -29.05 19.20 -30.91
C ARG A 297 -29.18 20.61 -30.33
N LEU A 298 -29.78 20.77 -29.15
CA LEU A 298 -29.90 22.09 -28.50
C LEU A 298 -28.56 22.59 -27.95
N VAL A 299 -27.72 21.68 -27.46
CA VAL A 299 -26.36 22.04 -26.99
C VAL A 299 -25.44 22.33 -28.17
N ARG A 300 -25.55 21.57 -29.27
CA ARG A 300 -24.78 21.76 -30.52
C ARG A 300 -25.28 22.97 -31.30
N ARG A 301 -24.83 24.17 -30.91
CA ARG A 301 -25.03 25.40 -31.69
C ARG A 301 -23.80 26.31 -31.63
N ASP A 302 -23.72 27.25 -32.56
CA ASP A 302 -22.74 28.34 -32.60
C ASP A 302 -21.29 27.85 -32.31
N ILE A 303 -20.62 28.44 -31.30
CA ILE A 303 -19.23 28.13 -30.95
C ILE A 303 -19.02 26.68 -30.51
N VAL A 304 -20.04 26.04 -29.94
CA VAL A 304 -19.95 24.62 -29.51
C VAL A 304 -19.94 23.71 -30.75
N GLU A 305 -20.77 24.01 -31.74
CA GLU A 305 -20.79 23.27 -33.01
C GLU A 305 -19.48 23.45 -33.79
N GLN A 306 -18.93 24.67 -33.79
CA GLN A 306 -17.62 24.96 -34.40
C GLN A 306 -16.50 24.20 -33.70
N SER A 307 -16.51 24.15 -32.36
CA SER A 307 -15.53 23.43 -31.54
C SER A 307 -15.50 21.93 -31.85
N LEU A 308 -16.68 21.31 -32.01
CA LEU A 308 -16.79 19.89 -32.36
C LEU A 308 -16.28 19.59 -33.77
N THR A 309 -16.48 20.52 -34.70
CA THR A 309 -16.03 20.37 -36.10
C THR A 309 -14.51 20.49 -36.22
N LEU A 310 -13.89 21.34 -35.40
CA LEU A 310 -12.46 21.61 -35.43
C LEU A 310 -11.62 20.55 -34.69
N GLY A 311 -12.24 19.65 -33.94
CA GLY A 311 -11.57 18.54 -33.26
C GLY A 311 -10.52 19.02 -32.26
N PHE A 312 -10.94 19.42 -31.06
CA PHE A 312 -10.01 19.64 -29.96
C PHE A 312 -9.45 18.29 -29.49
N LEU A 313 -8.27 17.93 -29.99
CA LEU A 313 -7.37 17.04 -29.23
C LEU A 313 -7.08 17.72 -27.89
N PRO A 314 -7.06 16.97 -26.77
CA PRO A 314 -6.68 17.54 -25.48
C PRO A 314 -5.27 18.13 -25.62
N ILE A 315 -5.14 19.42 -25.35
CA ILE A 315 -3.85 20.05 -25.12
C ILE A 315 -3.33 19.40 -23.83
N GLN A 316 -2.31 18.55 -23.96
CA GLN A 316 -1.55 18.09 -22.81
C GLN A 316 -0.95 19.35 -22.19
N VAL A 317 -1.33 19.65 -20.96
CA VAL A 317 -0.63 20.64 -20.15
C VAL A 317 0.69 19.97 -19.79
N ASP A 318 1.77 20.40 -20.44
CA ASP A 318 3.11 19.97 -20.04
C ASP A 318 3.37 20.54 -18.63
N ASP A 319 3.51 19.66 -17.64
CA ASP A 319 3.95 19.96 -16.28
C ASP A 319 5.46 20.30 -16.25
N ASP A 320 5.90 21.26 -17.06
CA ASP A 320 7.32 21.65 -17.18
C ASP A 320 7.70 22.90 -16.37
N ASP A 321 6.81 23.42 -15.52
CA ASP A 321 7.10 24.57 -14.63
C ASP A 321 7.58 24.17 -13.21
N ALA A 322 8.08 22.94 -13.03
CA ALA A 322 8.68 22.48 -11.77
C ALA A 322 10.23 22.42 -11.79
N ALA A 323 10.89 23.13 -12.70
CA ALA A 323 12.35 23.25 -12.74
C ALA A 323 12.83 24.71 -12.72
N VAL A 324 12.45 25.45 -11.67
CA VAL A 324 13.21 26.64 -11.24
C VAL A 324 13.63 26.41 -9.80
N GLY A 325 14.86 25.94 -9.62
CA GLY A 325 15.49 25.79 -8.32
C GLY A 325 16.83 25.05 -8.40
N ASP A 326 17.89 25.81 -8.12
CA ASP A 326 19.23 25.36 -7.73
C ASP A 326 20.23 24.99 -8.85
N GLU A 327 20.88 26.02 -9.40
CA GLU A 327 22.32 25.97 -9.68
C GLU A 327 23.01 27.24 -9.16
N GLU A 328 24.22 27.04 -8.63
CA GLU A 328 25.09 27.92 -7.83
C GLU A 328 25.52 29.26 -8.47
#